data_AF-Q0FU17-F1
#
_entry.id   AF-Q0FU17-F1
#
_cell.length_a   1.000
_cell.length_b   1.000
_cell.length_c   1.000
_cell.angle_alpha   90.00
_cell.angle_beta   90.00
_cell.angle_gamma   90.00
#
_symmetry.space_group_name_H-M   'P 1'
#
loop_
_entity.id
_entity.type
_entity.pdbx_description
1 polymer ?
#
loop_
_entity_poly.entity_id
_entity_poly.type
_entity_poly.pdbx_seq_one_letter_code
_entity_poly.pdbx_strand_id
1 'polypeptide(L)'
;MPQSAIGPGMGVFSRYKAVLEADDSAMTVKTALQLINTELDEFLNDLHGEFDAETRFTATWFQQHGFDKGEYGTANSIATARGISVESVKHAGIVESSAGSVRIFKRDEIDPEWDPETDDHFTIWEACQHLIRTLENDGEYAAAELLKKIGSERAETVKDLAYYLYDVCGNKRQDAKEATSYNGLIAVWTDLTRLAATIHVTDKNRQTRMDI
;
A
#
# COMPACT_ATOMS: atom_id res chain seq x y z
N MET A 1 -51.82 5.64 -0.09
CA MET A 1 -51.06 6.47 0.87
C MET A 1 -50.83 5.65 2.13
N PRO A 2 -49.73 5.80 2.89
CA PRO A 2 -48.35 6.27 2.66
C PRO A 2 -47.34 5.14 3.08
N GLN A 3 -45.99 5.21 3.11
CA GLN A 3 -45.02 6.28 3.33
C GLN A 3 -43.74 6.10 2.49
N SER A 4 -43.24 7.24 1.99
CA SER A 4 -41.85 7.51 1.64
C SER A 4 -40.92 7.44 2.85
N ALA A 5 -39.66 7.07 2.62
CA ALA A 5 -38.47 7.85 2.98
C ALA A 5 -37.23 6.94 2.94
N ILE A 6 -36.80 6.58 1.73
CA ILE A 6 -35.41 6.16 1.49
C ILE A 6 -34.81 7.15 0.52
N GLY A 7 -33.86 7.93 1.03
CA GLY A 7 -32.88 8.70 0.31
C GLY A 7 -31.90 9.26 1.35
N PRO A 8 -30.66 9.65 0.99
CA PRO A 8 -30.05 9.74 -0.35
C PRO A 8 -28.65 9.06 -0.43
N GLY A 9 -28.27 8.49 -1.58
CA GLY A 9 -26.87 8.04 -1.77
C GLY A 9 -26.56 7.20 -3.01
N MET A 10 -27.53 6.47 -3.57
CA MET A 10 -27.35 5.72 -4.84
C MET A 10 -27.43 6.60 -6.11
N GLY A 11 -27.03 7.88 -6.00
CA GLY A 11 -27.17 8.88 -7.05
C GLY A 11 -25.94 9.08 -7.95
N VAL A 12 -24.91 8.24 -7.86
CA VAL A 12 -23.63 8.50 -8.57
C VAL A 12 -23.29 7.47 -9.66
N PHE A 13 -24.03 6.37 -9.81
CA PHE A 13 -23.73 5.36 -10.85
C PHE A 13 -24.64 5.39 -12.10
N SER A 14 -25.35 6.50 -12.36
CA SER A 14 -26.26 6.61 -13.52
C SER A 14 -25.95 7.82 -14.42
N ARG A 15 -24.73 7.97 -14.92
CA ARG A 15 -24.45 8.98 -15.98
C ARG A 15 -23.76 8.50 -17.26
N TYR A 16 -23.44 7.22 -17.43
CA TYR A 16 -22.98 6.72 -18.73
C TYR A 16 -23.66 5.37 -19.02
N LYS A 17 -24.44 5.31 -20.11
CA LYS A 17 -25.28 4.15 -20.47
C LYS A 17 -24.48 2.98 -21.06
N ALA A 18 -23.26 3.24 -21.51
CA ALA A 18 -22.21 2.29 -21.87
C ALA A 18 -20.91 3.09 -22.05
N VAL A 19 -19.77 2.48 -21.75
CA VAL A 19 -18.48 2.96 -22.25
C VAL A 19 -18.23 2.23 -23.56
N LEU A 20 -17.97 2.98 -24.63
CA LEU A 20 -17.80 2.44 -25.98
C LEU A 20 -16.31 2.34 -26.29
N GLU A 21 -15.91 1.28 -26.98
CA GLU A 21 -14.56 1.13 -27.53
C GLU A 21 -14.37 2.08 -28.73
N ALA A 22 -13.13 2.25 -29.23
CA ALA A 22 -12.84 3.13 -30.37
C ALA A 22 -13.55 2.71 -31.68
N ASP A 23 -14.11 1.50 -31.71
CA ASP A 23 -14.88 0.92 -32.81
C ASP A 23 -16.41 0.97 -32.58
N ASP A 24 -16.89 1.75 -31.61
CA ASP A 24 -18.30 1.90 -31.23
C ASP A 24 -18.96 0.65 -30.63
N SER A 25 -18.19 -0.39 -30.30
CA SER A 25 -18.69 -1.58 -29.60
C SER A 25 -18.80 -1.37 -28.08
N ALA A 26 -19.69 -2.12 -27.43
CA ALA A 26 -19.88 -2.04 -25.98
C ALA A 26 -18.67 -2.66 -25.25
N MET A 27 -17.93 -1.83 -24.52
CA MET A 27 -16.74 -2.28 -23.80
C MET A 27 -17.11 -3.34 -22.76
N THR A 28 -16.47 -4.51 -22.83
CA THR A 28 -16.69 -5.55 -21.83
C THR A 28 -16.03 -5.18 -20.51
N VAL A 29 -16.56 -5.66 -19.38
CA VAL A 29 -15.94 -5.47 -18.05
C VAL A 29 -14.48 -5.93 -18.04
N LYS A 30 -14.15 -6.98 -18.81
CA LYS A 30 -12.79 -7.48 -18.97
C LYS A 30 -11.90 -6.48 -19.72
N THR A 31 -12.39 -5.90 -20.82
CA THR A 31 -11.66 -4.86 -21.57
C THR A 31 -11.46 -3.61 -20.70
N ALA A 32 -12.49 -3.21 -19.94
CA ALA A 32 -12.43 -2.10 -19.01
C ALA A 32 -11.32 -2.29 -17.95
N LEU A 33 -11.27 -3.48 -17.34
CA LEU A 33 -10.23 -3.83 -16.38
C LEU A 33 -8.84 -3.90 -17.03
N GLN A 34 -8.73 -4.38 -18.27
CA GLN A 34 -7.45 -4.42 -18.99
C GLN A 34 -6.93 -3.02 -19.32
N LEU A 35 -7.81 -2.09 -19.73
CA LEU A 35 -7.45 -0.69 -19.97
C LEU A 35 -7.09 0.02 -18.66
N ILE A 36 -7.88 -0.19 -17.60
CA ILE A 36 -7.53 0.30 -16.25
C ILE A 36 -6.16 -0.23 -15.83
N ASN A 37 -5.89 -1.53 -16.01
CA ASN A 37 -4.60 -2.12 -15.66
C ASN A 37 -3.45 -1.61 -16.54
N THR A 38 -3.70 -1.28 -17.81
CA THR A 38 -2.68 -0.74 -18.72
C THR A 38 -2.33 0.72 -18.36
N GLU A 39 -3.34 1.55 -18.11
CA GLU A 39 -3.16 2.92 -17.63
C GLU A 39 -2.54 2.94 -16.23
N LEU A 40 -2.91 1.97 -15.39
CA LEU A 40 -2.28 1.76 -14.09
C LEU A 40 -0.82 1.36 -14.26
N ASP A 41 -0.47 0.42 -15.13
CA ASP A 41 0.92 0.04 -15.40
C ASP A 41 1.79 1.22 -15.90
N GLU A 42 1.25 2.10 -16.74
CA GLU A 42 1.94 3.31 -17.22
C GLU A 42 2.09 4.34 -16.09
N PHE A 43 1.01 4.63 -15.36
CA PHE A 43 1.01 5.51 -14.18
C PHE A 43 1.97 5.02 -13.09
N LEU A 44 2.02 3.71 -12.87
CA LEU A 44 2.85 3.09 -11.84
C LEU A 44 4.34 3.09 -12.20
N ASN A 45 4.71 2.98 -13.49
CA ASN A 45 6.10 3.13 -13.93
C ASN A 45 6.62 4.55 -13.71
N ASP A 46 5.77 5.56 -13.87
CA ASP A 46 6.12 6.98 -13.59
C ASP A 46 6.19 7.27 -12.08
N LEU A 47 5.32 6.63 -11.28
CA LEU A 47 5.26 6.72 -9.82
C LEU A 47 6.53 6.27 -9.08
N HIS A 48 7.41 5.51 -9.75
CA HIS A 48 8.70 5.15 -9.17
C HIS A 48 9.48 6.40 -8.71
N GLY A 49 9.28 7.57 -9.35
CA GLY A 49 9.91 8.82 -8.93
C GLY A 49 9.44 9.37 -7.58
N GLU A 50 8.21 9.07 -7.15
CA GLU A 50 7.61 9.64 -5.92
C GLU A 50 7.88 8.81 -4.66
N PHE A 51 8.16 7.51 -4.81
CA PHE A 51 8.53 6.67 -3.69
C PHE A 51 9.89 7.04 -3.10
N ASP A 52 10.10 6.77 -1.82
CA ASP A 52 11.44 6.78 -1.24
C ASP A 52 12.32 5.68 -1.90
N ALA A 53 13.64 5.83 -1.78
CA ALA A 53 14.59 4.95 -2.48
C ALA A 53 14.55 3.51 -1.97
N GLU A 54 14.31 3.33 -0.67
CA GLU A 54 14.14 2.06 0.01
C GLU A 54 12.88 1.35 -0.46
N THR A 55 11.74 2.04 -0.59
CA THR A 55 10.51 1.51 -1.18
C THR A 55 10.74 1.07 -2.62
N ARG A 56 11.38 1.90 -3.47
CA ARG A 56 11.74 1.50 -4.84
C ARG A 56 12.65 0.27 -4.88
N PHE A 57 13.61 0.17 -3.97
CA PHE A 57 14.49 -0.99 -3.87
C PHE A 57 13.65 -2.23 -3.58
N THR A 58 12.76 -2.12 -2.61
CA THR A 58 11.97 -3.22 -2.08
C THR A 58 10.94 -3.71 -3.06
N ALA A 59 10.26 -2.79 -3.75
CA ALA A 59 9.37 -3.09 -4.87
C ALA A 59 10.07 -3.92 -5.96
N THR A 60 11.29 -3.51 -6.35
CA THR A 60 12.07 -4.25 -7.35
C THR A 60 12.55 -5.60 -6.85
N TRP A 61 13.00 -5.68 -5.59
CA TRP A 61 13.36 -6.94 -4.96
C TRP A 61 12.16 -7.90 -4.91
N PHE A 62 11.02 -7.41 -4.44
CA PHE A 62 9.79 -8.19 -4.33
C PHE A 62 9.34 -8.71 -5.69
N GLN A 63 9.36 -7.88 -6.74
CA GLN A 63 9.04 -8.34 -8.09
C GLN A 63 9.93 -9.52 -8.53
N GLN A 64 11.24 -9.44 -8.28
CA GLN A 64 12.22 -10.44 -8.73
C GLN A 64 12.28 -11.70 -7.86
N HIS A 65 12.22 -11.53 -6.54
CA HIS A 65 12.53 -12.56 -5.55
C HIS A 65 11.38 -12.79 -4.55
N GLY A 66 10.40 -11.90 -4.49
CA GLY A 66 9.37 -11.95 -3.46
C GLY A 66 9.98 -11.75 -2.09
N PHE A 67 9.55 -12.60 -1.15
CA PHE A 67 10.12 -12.68 0.20
C PHE A 67 11.28 -13.69 0.31
N ASP A 68 11.65 -14.34 -0.79
CA ASP A 68 12.70 -15.37 -0.76
C ASP A 68 14.10 -14.75 -0.69
N LYS A 69 15.07 -15.58 -0.27
CA LYS A 69 16.49 -15.19 -0.23
C LYS A 69 17.05 -15.06 -1.64
N GLY A 70 17.85 -14.02 -1.84
CA GLY A 70 18.64 -13.79 -3.05
C GLY A 70 20.07 -13.39 -2.70
N GLU A 71 20.90 -13.23 -3.73
CA GLU A 71 22.32 -12.90 -3.57
C GLU A 71 22.52 -11.44 -3.15
N TYR A 72 23.46 -11.20 -2.22
CA TYR A 72 23.84 -9.84 -1.83
C TYR A 72 24.31 -8.99 -3.02
N GLY A 73 24.98 -9.59 -4.01
CA GLY A 73 25.43 -8.88 -5.22
C GLY A 73 24.27 -8.26 -6.01
N THR A 74 23.16 -9.00 -6.15
CA THR A 74 21.93 -8.51 -6.78
C THR A 74 21.31 -7.39 -5.96
N ALA A 75 21.18 -7.57 -4.65
CA ALA A 75 20.68 -6.53 -3.74
C ALA A 75 21.54 -5.25 -3.86
N ASN A 76 22.85 -5.37 -3.78
CA ASN A 76 23.76 -4.23 -3.89
C ASN A 76 23.63 -3.51 -5.24
N SER A 77 23.43 -4.25 -6.32
CA SER A 77 23.19 -3.65 -7.65
C SER A 77 21.87 -2.87 -7.69
N ILE A 78 20.80 -3.39 -7.10
CA ILE A 78 19.49 -2.70 -7.00
C ILE A 78 19.62 -1.44 -6.13
N ALA A 79 20.32 -1.53 -5.00
CA ALA A 79 20.49 -0.44 -4.04
C ALA A 79 21.32 0.71 -4.64
N THR A 80 22.49 0.39 -5.20
CA THR A 80 23.40 1.38 -5.80
C THR A 80 22.76 2.12 -6.99
N ALA A 81 21.94 1.44 -7.80
CA ALA A 81 21.16 2.07 -8.87
C ALA A 81 20.14 3.11 -8.37
N ARG A 82 19.80 3.09 -7.07
CA ARG A 82 18.88 4.04 -6.40
C ARG A 82 19.61 5.02 -5.48
N GLY A 83 20.94 5.03 -5.50
CA GLY A 83 21.74 5.92 -4.66
C GLY A 83 21.76 5.55 -3.18
N ILE A 84 21.37 4.32 -2.81
CA ILE A 84 21.36 3.84 -1.42
C ILE A 84 22.25 2.60 -1.26
N SER A 85 22.42 2.14 -0.02
CA SER A 85 23.13 0.91 0.31
C SER A 85 22.18 -0.15 0.86
N VAL A 86 22.56 -1.43 0.79
CA VAL A 86 21.79 -2.52 1.42
C VAL A 86 21.67 -2.31 2.94
N GLU A 87 22.69 -1.71 3.58
CA GLU A 87 22.63 -1.41 5.01
C GLU A 87 21.61 -0.30 5.32
N SER A 88 21.39 0.67 4.42
CA SER A 88 20.31 1.67 4.55
C SER A 88 18.94 1.01 4.59
N VAL A 89 18.69 0.10 3.64
CA VAL A 89 17.42 -0.66 3.56
C VAL A 89 17.23 -1.57 4.79
N LYS A 90 18.34 -2.09 5.33
CA LYS A 90 18.30 -2.88 6.57
C LYS A 90 18.02 -2.01 7.79
N HIS A 91 18.59 -0.80 7.85
CA HIS A 91 18.34 0.16 8.91
C HIS A 91 16.88 0.63 8.91
N ALA A 92 16.30 0.75 7.72
CA ALA A 92 14.87 0.98 7.48
C ALA A 92 13.99 -0.23 7.83
N GLY A 93 14.48 -1.27 8.51
CA GLY A 93 13.63 -2.40 8.93
C GLY A 93 13.03 -3.25 7.80
N ILE A 94 13.49 -3.11 6.55
CA ILE A 94 12.87 -3.80 5.39
C ILE A 94 13.54 -5.13 5.04
N VAL A 95 14.87 -5.23 5.18
CA VAL A 95 15.62 -6.43 4.79
C VAL A 95 16.40 -7.05 5.93
N GLU A 96 16.52 -8.38 5.86
CA GLU A 96 17.58 -9.12 6.52
C GLU A 96 18.74 -9.31 5.54
N SER A 97 19.97 -8.99 5.97
CA SER A 97 21.19 -9.31 5.23
C SER A 97 22.13 -10.13 6.10
N SER A 98 22.39 -11.37 5.70
CA SER A 98 23.27 -12.30 6.41
C SER A 98 23.90 -13.33 5.47
N ALA A 99 25.13 -13.76 5.78
CA ALA A 99 25.86 -14.82 5.08
C ALA A 99 25.91 -14.67 3.54
N GLY A 100 26.05 -13.44 3.03
CA GLY A 100 26.07 -13.16 1.58
C GLY A 100 24.71 -13.24 0.90
N SER A 101 23.63 -13.39 1.67
CA SER A 101 22.24 -13.39 1.20
C SER A 101 21.47 -12.19 1.73
N VAL A 102 20.44 -11.80 0.99
CA VAL A 102 19.48 -10.76 1.36
C VAL A 102 18.07 -11.32 1.16
N ARG A 103 17.13 -10.92 2.00
CA ARG A 103 15.68 -11.09 1.78
C ARG A 103 14.95 -9.91 2.41
N ILE A 104 13.75 -9.64 1.93
CA ILE A 104 12.84 -8.69 2.60
C ILE A 104 12.06 -9.42 3.71
N PHE A 105 11.66 -8.69 4.75
CA PHE A 105 10.80 -9.24 5.80
C PHE A 105 9.37 -9.44 5.31
N LYS A 106 8.74 -10.50 5.78
CA LYS A 106 7.30 -10.73 5.63
C LYS A 106 6.51 -9.85 6.61
N ARG A 107 5.22 -9.68 6.32
CA ARG A 107 4.31 -8.86 7.13
C ARG A 107 4.20 -9.30 8.60
N ASP A 108 4.45 -10.57 8.90
CA ASP A 108 4.48 -11.14 10.25
C ASP A 108 5.86 -11.04 10.94
N GLU A 109 6.89 -10.55 10.24
CA GLU A 109 8.25 -10.40 10.75
C GLU A 109 8.64 -8.94 11.05
N ILE A 110 7.88 -7.96 10.53
CA ILE A 110 8.09 -6.52 10.79
C ILE A 110 7.71 -6.12 12.22
N ASP A 111 8.32 -5.04 12.73
CA ASP A 111 8.21 -4.61 14.13
C ASP A 111 6.75 -4.41 14.57
N PRO A 112 6.23 -5.21 15.52
CA PRO A 112 4.85 -5.06 15.94
C PRO A 112 4.51 -3.74 16.61
N GLU A 113 5.51 -3.00 17.12
CA GLU A 113 5.33 -1.73 17.81
C GLU A 113 5.66 -0.52 16.90
N TRP A 114 5.77 -0.73 15.59
CA TRP A 114 6.04 0.35 14.63
C TRP A 114 5.00 1.47 14.73
N ASP A 115 5.49 2.71 14.84
CA ASP A 115 4.68 3.92 14.89
C ASP A 115 5.23 4.95 13.89
N PRO A 116 4.44 5.35 12.87
CA PRO A 116 4.90 6.32 11.86
C PRO A 116 5.23 7.70 12.42
N GLU A 117 4.80 8.03 13.64
CA GLU A 117 5.09 9.30 14.30
C GLU A 117 6.48 9.33 14.96
N THR A 118 7.05 8.17 15.28
CA THR A 118 8.35 8.04 15.95
C THR A 118 9.40 7.31 15.13
N ASP A 119 9.03 6.82 13.95
CA ASP A 119 9.95 6.17 13.05
C ASP A 119 10.89 7.19 12.37
N ASP A 120 12.17 7.10 12.70
CA ASP A 120 13.22 7.96 12.18
C ASP A 120 13.55 7.66 10.70
N HIS A 121 13.15 6.50 10.18
CA HIS A 121 13.43 6.07 8.81
C HIS A 121 12.18 5.53 8.10
N PHE A 122 11.06 6.22 8.28
CA PHE A 122 9.78 5.88 7.64
C PHE A 122 9.91 5.62 6.13
N THR A 123 9.39 4.48 5.69
CA THR A 123 9.22 4.15 4.27
C THR A 123 7.77 3.89 3.90
N ILE A 124 7.41 4.17 2.64
CA ILE A 124 6.08 3.85 2.12
C ILE A 124 5.84 2.34 2.11
N TRP A 125 6.89 1.52 1.90
CA TRP A 125 6.81 0.07 2.01
C TRP A 125 6.37 -0.41 3.39
N GLU A 126 7.01 0.07 4.46
CA GLU A 126 6.65 -0.31 5.83
C GLU A 126 5.21 0.10 6.14
N ALA A 127 4.85 1.34 5.84
CA ALA A 127 3.48 1.83 6.02
C ALA A 127 2.46 0.97 5.25
N CYS A 128 2.79 0.61 4.00
CA CYS A 128 2.30 -0.52 3.21
C CYS A 128 1.84 -1.72 4.06
N GLN A 129 2.85 -2.42 4.56
CA GLN A 129 2.70 -3.70 5.23
C GLN A 129 2.04 -3.56 6.60
N HIS A 130 2.35 -2.52 7.38
CA HIS A 130 1.72 -2.27 8.67
C HIS A 130 0.23 -1.98 8.55
N LEU A 131 -0.18 -1.22 7.54
CA LEU A 131 -1.59 -0.90 7.32
C LEU A 131 -2.39 -2.15 6.97
N ILE A 132 -1.86 -3.01 6.09
CA ILE A 132 -2.48 -4.29 5.76
C ILE A 132 -2.52 -5.21 6.99
N ARG A 133 -1.42 -5.29 7.75
CA ARG A 133 -1.35 -6.15 8.95
C ARG A 133 -2.39 -5.74 9.98
N THR A 134 -2.51 -4.44 10.23
CA THR A 134 -3.48 -3.87 11.16
C THR A 134 -4.90 -4.11 10.67
N LEU A 135 -5.15 -3.95 9.36
CA LEU A 135 -6.46 -4.23 8.77
C LEU A 135 -6.86 -5.70 8.93
N GLU A 136 -5.93 -6.63 8.67
CA GLU A 136 -6.18 -8.08 8.72
C GLU A 136 -6.35 -8.60 10.17
N ASN A 137 -5.60 -8.04 11.13
CA ASN A 137 -5.55 -8.55 12.50
C ASN A 137 -6.46 -7.79 13.48
N ASP A 138 -6.55 -6.47 13.33
CA ASP A 138 -7.17 -5.56 14.30
C ASP A 138 -8.41 -4.83 13.74
N GLY A 139 -8.62 -4.92 12.42
CA GLY A 139 -9.80 -4.43 11.72
C GLY A 139 -9.71 -2.96 11.27
N GLU A 140 -10.79 -2.50 10.62
CA GLU A 140 -10.83 -1.21 9.93
C GLU A 140 -10.62 0.01 10.83
N TYR A 141 -11.08 -0.04 12.09
CA TYR A 141 -10.92 1.10 13.00
C TYR A 141 -9.45 1.34 13.36
N ALA A 142 -8.74 0.28 13.76
CA ALA A 142 -7.31 0.36 14.06
C ALA A 142 -6.49 0.75 12.82
N ALA A 143 -6.85 0.20 11.65
CA ALA A 143 -6.22 0.58 10.39
C ALA A 143 -6.46 2.06 10.05
N ALA A 144 -7.66 2.60 10.31
CA ALA A 144 -7.95 4.02 10.11
C ALA A 144 -7.23 4.93 11.11
N GLU A 145 -7.02 4.49 12.36
CA GLU A 145 -6.15 5.20 13.32
C GLU A 145 -4.70 5.26 12.81
N LEU A 146 -4.17 4.14 12.32
CA LEU A 146 -2.83 4.10 11.75
C LEU A 146 -2.71 4.96 10.49
N LEU A 147 -3.69 4.88 9.58
CA LEU A 147 -3.75 5.70 8.37
C LEU A 147 -3.77 7.20 8.70
N LYS A 148 -4.46 7.58 9.78
CA LYS A 148 -4.48 8.96 10.25
C LYS A 148 -3.11 9.43 10.71
N LYS A 149 -2.37 8.58 11.43
CA LYS A 149 -0.99 8.88 11.86
C LYS A 149 -0.01 8.98 10.69
N ILE A 150 -0.17 8.13 9.67
CA ILE A 150 0.61 8.18 8.42
C ILE A 150 0.48 9.56 7.74
N GLY A 151 -0.70 10.17 7.82
CA GLY A 151 -0.97 11.50 7.25
C GLY A 151 -1.39 11.44 5.78
N SER A 152 -2.15 12.45 5.33
CA SER A 152 -2.89 12.39 4.06
C SER A 152 -2.00 12.31 2.81
N GLU A 153 -0.86 13.00 2.80
CA GLU A 153 0.06 13.00 1.64
C GLU A 153 0.70 11.61 1.46
N ARG A 154 1.30 11.07 2.54
CA ARG A 154 1.90 9.73 2.55
C ARG A 154 0.87 8.64 2.34
N ALA A 155 -0.36 8.82 2.82
CA ALA A 155 -1.44 7.87 2.64
C ALA A 155 -1.76 7.65 1.15
N GLU A 156 -1.87 8.69 0.33
CA GLU A 156 -2.12 8.49 -1.10
C GLU A 156 -0.95 7.74 -1.77
N THR A 157 0.31 8.05 -1.41
CA THR A 157 1.47 7.29 -1.91
C THR A 157 1.45 5.82 -1.46
N VAL A 158 0.99 5.53 -0.23
CA VAL A 158 0.77 4.16 0.28
C VAL A 158 -0.26 3.41 -0.55
N LYS A 159 -1.34 4.08 -0.97
CA LYS A 159 -2.37 3.51 -1.84
C LYS A 159 -1.81 3.19 -3.22
N ASP A 160 -1.03 4.09 -3.78
CA ASP A 160 -0.39 3.90 -5.08
C ASP A 160 0.56 2.71 -5.04
N LEU A 161 1.33 2.56 -3.95
CA LEU A 161 2.14 1.36 -3.73
C LEU A 161 1.28 0.10 -3.64
N ALA A 162 0.13 0.13 -2.96
CA ALA A 162 -0.76 -1.04 -2.86
C ALA A 162 -1.29 -1.47 -4.24
N TYR A 163 -1.67 -0.52 -5.10
CA TYR A 163 -2.04 -0.82 -6.49
C TYR A 163 -0.89 -1.44 -7.27
N TYR A 164 0.32 -0.90 -7.14
CA TYR A 164 1.50 -1.47 -7.77
C TYR A 164 1.77 -2.90 -7.32
N LEU A 165 1.74 -3.16 -6.02
CA LEU A 165 2.03 -4.49 -5.50
C LEU A 165 0.93 -5.50 -5.85
N TYR A 166 -0.32 -5.05 -5.95
CA TYR A 166 -1.41 -5.87 -6.48
C TYR A 166 -1.13 -6.31 -7.94
N ASP A 167 -0.73 -5.38 -8.81
CA ASP A 167 -0.35 -5.70 -10.19
C ASP A 167 0.83 -6.66 -10.24
N VAL A 168 1.92 -6.36 -9.52
CA VAL A 168 3.11 -7.21 -9.45
C VAL A 168 2.74 -8.63 -9.04
N CYS A 169 1.86 -8.78 -8.03
CA CYS A 169 1.39 -10.08 -7.61
C CYS A 169 0.57 -10.80 -8.67
N GLY A 170 -0.33 -10.10 -9.38
CA GLY A 170 -1.18 -10.70 -10.42
C GLY A 170 -0.44 -11.04 -11.70
N ASN A 171 0.34 -10.11 -12.23
CA ASN A 171 0.88 -10.14 -13.59
C ASN A 171 2.34 -10.59 -13.67
N LYS A 172 3.15 -10.35 -12.62
CA LYS A 172 4.58 -10.68 -12.65
C LYS A 172 4.91 -11.92 -11.83
N ARG A 173 4.31 -12.06 -10.64
CA ARG A 173 4.64 -13.12 -9.68
C ARG A 173 3.63 -14.26 -9.62
N GLN A 174 2.38 -14.01 -10.03
CA GLN A 174 1.27 -14.96 -9.86
C GLN A 174 1.06 -15.38 -8.40
N ASP A 175 1.30 -14.46 -7.47
CA ASP A 175 1.15 -14.65 -6.02
C ASP A 175 -0.25 -14.24 -5.57
N ALA A 176 -1.20 -15.17 -5.67
CA ALA A 176 -2.60 -14.90 -5.37
C ALA A 176 -2.85 -14.53 -3.89
N LYS A 177 -2.01 -15.01 -2.97
CA LYS A 177 -2.16 -14.73 -1.54
C LYS A 177 -1.87 -13.26 -1.27
N GLU A 178 -0.71 -12.78 -1.70
CA GLU A 178 -0.34 -11.38 -1.52
C GLU A 178 -1.24 -10.44 -2.32
N ALA A 179 -1.63 -10.82 -3.55
CA ALA A 179 -2.61 -10.05 -4.32
C ALA A 179 -3.92 -9.84 -3.54
N THR A 180 -4.39 -10.86 -2.82
CA THR A 180 -5.61 -10.77 -2.00
C THR A 180 -5.47 -9.74 -0.90
N SER A 181 -4.33 -9.70 -0.21
CA SER A 181 -4.06 -8.73 0.86
C SER A 181 -4.01 -7.29 0.33
N TYR A 182 -3.29 -7.03 -0.77
CA TYR A 182 -3.25 -5.68 -1.37
C TYR A 182 -4.61 -5.23 -1.88
N ASN A 183 -5.35 -6.12 -2.56
CA ASN A 183 -6.70 -5.82 -3.02
C ASN A 183 -7.68 -5.58 -1.86
N GLY A 184 -7.51 -6.28 -0.73
CA GLY A 184 -8.27 -6.05 0.49
C GLY A 184 -8.15 -4.62 0.98
N LEU A 185 -6.92 -4.10 1.08
CA LEU A 185 -6.67 -2.70 1.45
C LEU A 185 -7.26 -1.70 0.45
N ILE A 186 -7.05 -1.94 -0.85
CA ILE A 186 -7.58 -1.08 -1.92
C ILE A 186 -9.11 -0.98 -1.85
N ALA A 187 -9.79 -2.11 -1.63
CA ALA A 187 -11.24 -2.18 -1.60
C ALA A 187 -11.87 -1.34 -0.49
N VAL A 188 -11.21 -1.23 0.66
CA VAL A 188 -11.70 -0.47 1.83
C VAL A 188 -11.12 0.94 1.92
N TRP A 189 -10.26 1.37 1.00
CA TRP A 189 -9.51 2.63 1.10
C TRP A 189 -10.38 3.87 1.35
N THR A 190 -11.49 4.00 0.60
CA THR A 190 -12.41 5.14 0.73
C THR A 190 -13.08 5.17 2.11
N ASP A 191 -13.43 4.01 2.66
CA ASP A 191 -14.02 3.93 3.98
C ASP A 191 -12.99 4.16 5.09
N LEU A 192 -11.77 3.63 4.94
CA LEU A 192 -10.65 3.87 5.85
C LEU A 192 -10.29 5.36 5.92
N THR A 193 -10.15 6.04 4.79
CA THR A 193 -9.84 7.48 4.74
C THR A 193 -10.97 8.33 5.34
N ARG A 194 -12.23 7.98 5.08
CA ARG A 194 -13.39 8.64 5.71
C ARG A 194 -13.40 8.43 7.22
N LEU A 195 -13.09 7.22 7.70
CA LEU A 195 -13.02 6.91 9.12
C LEU A 195 -11.82 7.61 9.79
N ALA A 196 -10.66 7.63 9.14
CA ALA A 196 -9.48 8.37 9.59
C ALA A 196 -9.76 9.88 9.76
N ALA A 197 -10.62 10.46 8.91
CA ALA A 197 -11.03 11.85 9.04
C ALA A 197 -11.89 12.13 10.28
N THR A 198 -12.67 11.14 10.77
CA THR A 198 -13.54 11.30 11.95
C THR A 198 -12.85 10.96 13.27
N ILE A 199 -11.77 10.16 13.23
CA ILE A 199 -10.97 9.85 14.43
C ILE A 199 -10.34 11.15 14.94
N HIS A 200 -10.51 11.44 16.23
CA HIS A 200 -9.71 12.45 16.91
C HIS A 200 -8.61 11.70 17.65
N VAL A 201 -7.36 11.77 17.16
CA VAL A 201 -6.21 11.25 17.91
C VAL A 201 -6.14 12.08 19.19
N THR A 202 -6.70 11.54 20.26
CA THR A 202 -6.57 12.15 21.57
C THR A 202 -5.18 11.75 22.03
N ASP A 203 -4.29 12.72 22.21
CA ASP A 203 -2.96 12.55 22.79
C ASP A 203 -3.06 11.67 24.05
N LYS A 204 -2.90 10.34 23.94
CA LYS A 204 -2.80 9.45 25.10
C LYS A 204 -1.58 9.80 25.97
N ASN A 205 -0.64 10.59 25.43
CA ASN A 205 0.55 11.08 26.13
C ASN A 205 0.34 12.39 26.92
N ARG A 206 -0.81 13.07 26.83
CA ARG A 206 -1.05 14.30 27.62
C ARG A 206 -1.62 14.04 29.02
N GLN A 207 -2.26 12.89 29.25
CA GLN A 207 -2.85 12.58 30.56
C GLN A 207 -1.83 12.05 31.58
N THR A 208 -0.68 11.52 31.16
CA THR A 208 0.35 11.00 32.07
C THR A 208 1.25 12.08 32.68
N ARG A 209 1.13 13.35 32.26
CA ARG A 209 2.03 14.44 32.67
C ARG A 209 1.42 15.45 33.66
N MET A 210 0.21 15.20 34.16
CA MET A 210 -0.44 16.05 35.18
C MET A 210 -0.47 15.45 36.59
N ASP A 211 0.14 14.28 36.80
CA ASP A 211 0.28 13.66 38.14
C ASP A 211 1.76 13.51 38.54
N ILE A 212 2.49 14.64 38.68
CA ILE A 212 3.70 14.75 39.51
C ILE A 212 3.71 16.13 40.19
#